data_AF-A0A973ATA5-F1
#
_entry.id   AF-A0A973ATA5-F1
#
_cell.length_a   1.000
_cell.length_b   1.000
_cell.length_c   1.000
_cell.angle_alpha   90.00
_cell.angle_beta   90.00
_cell.angle_gamma   90.00
#
_symmetry.space_group_name_H-M   'P 1'
#
loop_
_entity.id
_entity.type
_entity.pdbx_description
1 polymer ?
#
loop_
_entity_poly.entity_id
_entity_poly.type
_entity_poly.pdbx_seq_one_letter_code
_entity_poly.pdbx_strand_id
1 'polypeptide(L)'
;MNAEMNAEMNAYQPLLASGHAASWQSLNSSQKSFTSAINLRWENEGWTAEGTLGADNAQFVLRISAGWIIQQCLLFRDLEDPDLWLGTDSHGRWGEINGAHRTELDGCTDLDFVNTPFTNCIP
;
A
#
# COMPACT_ATOMS: atom_id res chain seq x y z
N MET A 1 41.65 -34.93 -16.25
CA MET A 1 40.42 -35.68 -15.93
C MET A 1 40.05 -35.31 -14.50
N ASN A 2 39.51 -34.11 -14.30
CA ASN A 2 38.11 -33.69 -14.50
C ASN A 2 37.20 -34.27 -13.41
N ALA A 3 36.94 -33.44 -12.40
CA ALA A 3 35.63 -33.32 -11.77
C ALA A 3 35.60 -31.99 -11.00
N GLU A 4 35.62 -30.88 -11.75
CA GLU A 4 34.95 -29.66 -11.28
C GLU A 4 33.47 -30.02 -11.18
N MET A 5 33.09 -30.51 -10.00
CA MET A 5 31.71 -30.75 -9.66
C MET A 5 31.12 -29.38 -9.35
N ASN A 6 30.62 -28.73 -10.40
CA ASN A 6 29.73 -27.58 -10.32
C ASN A 6 28.58 -27.95 -9.37
N ALA A 7 28.74 -27.59 -8.09
CA ALA A 7 27.62 -27.44 -7.19
C ALA A 7 26.81 -26.27 -7.76
N GLU A 8 25.77 -26.58 -8.51
CA GLU A 8 24.77 -25.61 -8.93
C GLU A 8 24.35 -24.82 -7.69
N MET A 9 24.80 -23.56 -7.63
CA MET A 9 24.30 -22.59 -6.68
C MET A 9 22.79 -22.57 -6.85
N ASN A 10 22.09 -22.93 -5.78
CA ASN A 10 20.65 -22.85 -5.71
C ASN A 10 20.28 -21.37 -5.93
N ALA A 11 19.94 -21.00 -7.17
CA ALA A 11 19.73 -19.61 -7.59
C ALA A 11 18.45 -19.00 -7.02
N TYR A 12 17.68 -19.80 -6.28
CA TYR A 12 16.49 -19.37 -5.56
C TYR A 12 16.90 -18.69 -4.25
N GLN A 13 16.90 -17.36 -4.27
CA GLN A 13 16.87 -16.56 -3.04
C GLN A 13 15.43 -16.60 -2.49
N PRO A 14 15.21 -16.98 -1.21
CA PRO A 14 13.90 -16.85 -0.61
C PRO A 14 13.50 -15.38 -0.58
N LEU A 15 12.20 -15.12 -0.77
CA LEU A 15 11.67 -13.77 -0.60
C LEU A 15 11.91 -13.33 0.85
N LEU A 16 12.31 -12.07 1.02
CA LEU A 16 12.35 -11.45 2.33
C LEU A 16 10.94 -11.41 2.92
N ALA A 17 10.83 -11.43 4.25
CA ALA A 17 9.55 -11.32 4.93
C ALA A 17 9.00 -9.88 4.98
N SER A 18 9.78 -8.89 4.55
CA SER A 18 9.48 -7.45 4.65
C SER A 18 10.41 -6.66 3.73
N GLY A 19 10.11 -5.37 3.52
CA GLY A 19 10.97 -4.45 2.76
C GLY A 19 10.80 -4.57 1.25
N HIS A 20 9.57 -4.88 0.80
CA HIS A 20 9.26 -4.96 -0.62
C HIS A 20 8.92 -3.58 -1.17
N ALA A 21 9.28 -3.33 -2.43
CA ALA A 21 8.90 -2.12 -3.15
C ALA A 21 8.36 -2.49 -4.52
N ALA A 22 7.37 -1.73 -4.99
CA ALA A 22 6.82 -1.86 -6.33
C ALA A 22 6.49 -0.48 -6.90
N SER A 23 6.53 -0.36 -8.22
CA SER A 23 6.14 0.87 -8.91
C SER A 23 5.45 0.57 -10.23
N TRP A 24 4.58 1.48 -10.63
CA TRP A 24 3.79 1.38 -11.84
C TRP A 24 3.85 2.71 -12.58
N GLN A 25 4.15 2.64 -13.88
CA GLN A 25 4.12 3.78 -14.76
C GLN A 25 2.82 3.76 -15.57
N SER A 26 2.09 4.87 -15.56
CA SER A 26 0.89 5.03 -16.39
C SER A 26 1.28 5.13 -17.87
N LEU A 27 0.61 4.32 -18.70
CA LEU A 27 0.85 4.18 -20.14
C LEU A 27 -0.01 5.10 -21.02
N ASN A 28 -0.74 6.05 -20.42
CA ASN A 28 -1.75 6.81 -21.15
C ASN A 28 -1.11 7.83 -22.13
N SER A 29 -1.57 7.84 -23.39
CA SER A 29 -0.95 8.61 -24.50
C SER A 29 -1.42 10.07 -24.62
N SER A 30 -2.42 10.48 -23.84
CA SER A 30 -3.02 11.83 -23.88
C SER A 30 -2.81 12.67 -22.62
N GLN A 31 -2.43 12.04 -21.50
CA GLN A 31 -2.08 12.71 -20.25
C GLN A 31 -0.57 12.59 -20.00
N LYS A 32 -0.02 13.50 -19.18
CA LYS A 32 1.38 13.41 -18.72
C LYS A 32 1.58 12.07 -18.00
N SER A 33 2.58 11.28 -18.42
CA SER A 33 2.93 10.04 -17.73
C SER A 33 3.24 10.33 -16.27
N PHE A 34 2.67 9.53 -15.37
CA PHE A 34 2.90 9.57 -13.94
C PHE A 34 3.29 8.17 -13.45
N THR A 35 3.94 8.14 -12.30
CA THR A 35 4.37 6.91 -11.63
C THR A 35 3.78 6.87 -10.23
N SER A 36 3.15 5.77 -9.88
CA SER A 36 2.82 5.43 -8.48
C SER A 36 3.83 4.42 -7.96
N ALA A 37 4.21 4.52 -6.69
CA ALA A 37 5.10 3.56 -6.05
C ALA A 37 4.59 3.20 -4.66
N ILE A 38 4.99 2.04 -4.15
CA ILE A 38 4.76 1.61 -2.78
C ILE A 38 6.03 1.03 -2.17
N ASN A 39 6.16 1.19 -0.85
CA ASN A 39 7.03 0.42 0.01
C ASN A 39 6.16 -0.32 1.03
N LEU A 40 6.37 -1.63 1.17
CA LEU A 40 5.63 -2.50 2.08
C LEU A 40 6.59 -3.04 3.15
N ARG A 41 6.26 -2.78 4.41
CA ARG A 41 7.07 -3.20 5.57
C ARG A 41 6.20 -3.92 6.59
N TRP A 42 6.69 -5.05 7.08
CA TRP A 42 6.14 -5.72 8.25
C TRP A 42 6.63 -5.04 9.53
N GLU A 43 5.71 -4.45 10.29
CA GLU A 43 5.98 -3.70 11.51
C GLU A 43 4.81 -3.92 12.50
N ASN A 44 5.10 -4.13 13.79
CA ASN A 44 4.07 -4.27 14.83
C ASN A 44 2.98 -5.31 14.54
N GLU A 45 3.37 -6.50 14.06
CA GLU A 45 2.46 -7.62 13.74
C GLU A 45 1.45 -7.32 12.61
N GLY A 46 1.73 -6.30 11.79
CA GLY A 46 0.97 -5.98 10.60
C GLY A 46 1.85 -5.44 9.47
N TRP A 47 1.19 -5.02 8.40
CA TRP A 47 1.81 -4.39 7.25
C TRP A 47 1.60 -2.88 7.27
N THR A 48 2.67 -2.16 6.98
CA THR A 48 2.69 -0.75 6.63
C THR A 48 2.92 -0.64 5.13
N ALA A 49 1.97 -0.06 4.41
CA ALA A 49 2.17 0.32 3.01
C ALA A 49 2.27 1.84 2.91
N GLU A 50 3.39 2.34 2.41
CA GLU A 50 3.60 3.76 2.12
C GLU A 50 3.69 3.94 0.61
N GLY A 51 2.89 4.82 0.03
CA GLY A 51 2.86 4.97 -1.41
C GLY A 51 2.59 6.37 -1.92
N THR A 52 2.78 6.55 -3.23
CA THR A 52 2.57 7.81 -3.94
C THR A 52 1.52 7.64 -5.04
N LEU A 53 0.65 8.64 -5.19
CA LEU A 53 -0.40 8.73 -6.22
C LEU A 53 0.03 9.76 -7.25
N GLY A 54 1.01 9.42 -8.10
CA GLY A 54 1.83 10.39 -8.83
C GLY A 54 1.10 11.47 -9.64
N ALA A 55 -0.13 11.25 -10.11
CA ALA A 55 -0.91 12.27 -10.82
C ALA A 55 -1.44 13.38 -9.90
N ASP A 56 -1.76 13.03 -8.65
CA ASP A 56 -2.43 13.91 -7.68
C ASP A 56 -1.44 14.57 -6.70
N ASN A 57 -0.14 14.30 -6.86
CA ASN A 57 0.92 14.70 -5.92
C ASN A 57 0.58 14.33 -4.45
N ALA A 58 -0.11 13.21 -4.25
CA ALA A 58 -0.50 12.73 -2.93
C ALA A 58 0.33 11.52 -2.51
N GLN A 59 0.47 11.34 -1.20
CA GLN A 59 1.09 10.19 -0.57
C GLN A 59 0.10 9.58 0.41
N PHE A 60 0.19 8.27 0.60
CA PHE A 60 -0.66 7.57 1.55
C PHE A 60 0.16 6.65 2.45
N VAL A 61 -0.37 6.41 3.65
CA VAL A 61 0.05 5.34 4.54
C VAL A 61 -1.16 4.49 4.87
N LEU A 62 -1.10 3.20 4.55
CA LEU A 62 -2.07 2.22 5.03
C LEU A 62 -1.46 1.40 6.16
N ARG A 63 -2.19 1.29 7.27
CA ARG A 63 -1.94 0.27 8.30
C ARG A 63 -2.88 -0.90 8.01
N ILE A 64 -2.29 -2.08 7.86
CA ILE A 64 -2.97 -3.28 7.41
C ILE A 64 -2.63 -4.39 8.40
N SER A 65 -3.63 -5.18 8.81
CA SER A 65 -3.41 -6.32 9.70
C SER A 65 -2.58 -7.43 9.03
N ALA A 66 -2.11 -8.40 9.83
CA ALA A 66 -1.50 -9.64 9.32
C ALA A 66 -2.40 -10.38 8.30
N GLY A 67 -3.72 -10.26 8.46
CA GLY A 67 -4.74 -10.86 7.59
C GLY A 67 -5.12 -10.01 6.39
N TRP A 68 -4.34 -8.97 6.05
CA TRP A 68 -4.58 -8.06 4.92
C TRP A 68 -5.81 -7.15 5.02
N ILE A 69 -6.43 -7.05 6.20
CA ILE A 69 -7.54 -6.10 6.44
C ILE A 69 -6.98 -4.71 6.72
N ILE A 70 -7.48 -3.68 6.03
CA ILE A 70 -7.13 -2.28 6.30
C ILE A 70 -7.64 -1.88 7.70
N GLN A 71 -6.80 -1.19 8.46
CA GLN A 71 -7.13 -0.68 9.80
C GLN A 71 -7.12 0.85 9.82
N GLN A 72 -6.18 1.47 9.12
CA GLN A 72 -6.08 2.92 9.02
C GLN A 72 -5.60 3.35 7.63
N CYS A 73 -6.04 4.53 7.23
CA CYS A 73 -5.59 5.22 6.03
C CYS A 73 -5.26 6.67 6.37
N LEU A 74 -4.02 7.06 6.09
CA LEU A 74 -3.57 8.44 6.16
C LEU A 74 -3.25 8.91 4.74
N LEU A 75 -3.74 10.08 4.35
CA LEU A 75 -3.47 10.71 3.06
C LEU A 75 -2.86 12.08 3.28
N PHE A 76 -1.79 12.37 2.54
CA PHE A 76 -1.00 13.60 2.60
C PHE A 76 -0.90 14.17 1.20
N ARG A 77 -1.05 15.49 1.04
CA ARG A 77 -0.71 16.17 -0.22
C ARG A 77 0.57 16.98 -0.08
N ASP A 78 0.57 17.95 0.83
CA ASP A 78 1.65 18.94 0.90
C ASP A 78 2.14 19.25 2.33
N LEU A 79 1.51 18.69 3.36
CA LEU A 79 1.77 18.99 4.77
C LEU A 79 2.36 17.79 5.54
N GLU A 80 2.97 18.08 6.69
CA GLU A 80 3.49 17.06 7.62
C GLU A 80 2.36 16.27 8.29
N ASP A 81 1.23 16.94 8.55
CA ASP A 81 0.00 16.31 9.05
C ASP A 81 -0.85 15.77 7.89
N PRO A 82 -1.57 14.65 8.10
CA PRO A 82 -2.45 14.09 7.07
C PRO A 82 -3.66 15.00 6.80
N ASP A 83 -3.96 15.22 5.52
CA ASP A 83 -5.21 15.85 5.06
C ASP A 83 -6.44 14.99 5.41
N LEU A 84 -6.27 13.67 5.42
CA LEU A 84 -7.30 12.70 5.77
C LEU A 84 -6.69 11.60 6.62
N TRP A 85 -7.30 11.33 7.78
CA TRP A 85 -6.93 10.22 8.64
C TRP A 85 -8.16 9.43 9.04
N LEU A 86 -8.32 8.29 8.38
CA LEU A 86 -9.41 7.36 8.63
C LEU A 86 -8.93 6.15 9.43
N GLY A 87 -9.79 5.66 10.31
CA GLY A 87 -9.73 4.33 10.91
C GLY A 87 -11.03 3.57 10.62
N THR A 88 -10.95 2.24 10.60
CA THR A 88 -12.12 1.38 10.44
C THR A 88 -12.28 0.42 11.61
N ASP A 89 -13.51 0.02 11.90
CA ASP A 89 -13.81 -1.09 12.81
C ASP A 89 -13.65 -2.48 12.15
N SER A 90 -13.20 -2.52 10.89
CA SER A 90 -13.04 -3.71 10.05
C SER A 90 -14.36 -4.43 9.72
N HIS A 91 -15.51 -3.79 9.97
CA HIS A 91 -16.86 -4.33 9.70
C HIS A 91 -17.71 -3.35 8.89
N GLY A 92 -17.06 -2.46 8.14
CA GLY A 92 -17.73 -1.54 7.24
C GLY A 92 -18.08 -0.18 7.85
N ARG A 93 -17.56 0.18 9.03
CA ARG A 93 -17.67 1.55 9.56
C ARG A 93 -16.32 2.23 9.54
N TRP A 94 -16.32 3.48 9.13
CA TRP A 94 -15.14 4.32 9.04
C TRP A 94 -15.31 5.59 9.85
N GLY A 95 -14.27 5.99 10.56
CA GLY A 95 -14.27 7.25 11.32
C GLY A 95 -12.96 7.98 11.17
N GLU A 96 -12.97 9.27 11.42
CA GLU A 96 -11.76 10.03 11.61
C GLU A 96 -11.16 9.78 12.99
N ILE A 97 -9.86 10.03 13.14
CA ILE A 97 -9.15 9.84 14.41
C ILE A 97 -9.70 10.71 15.56
N ASN A 98 -10.41 11.80 15.24
CA ASN A 98 -11.12 12.65 16.20
C ASN A 98 -12.43 12.03 16.73
N GLY A 99 -12.78 10.82 16.27
CA GLY A 99 -13.99 10.09 16.65
C GLY A 99 -15.22 10.40 15.78
N ALA A 100 -15.10 11.26 14.76
CA ALA A 100 -16.20 11.55 13.85
C ALA A 100 -16.46 10.36 12.92
N HIS A 101 -17.66 9.77 13.03
CA HIS A 101 -18.11 8.71 12.13
C HIS A 101 -18.41 9.28 10.74
N ARG A 102 -17.90 8.64 9.69
CA ARG A 102 -18.11 8.95 8.28
C ARG A 102 -19.19 8.02 7.71
N THR A 103 -20.45 8.30 8.02
CA THR A 103 -21.61 7.47 7.63
C THR A 103 -21.76 7.28 6.13
N GLU A 104 -21.23 8.21 5.33
CA GLU A 104 -21.20 8.10 3.87
C GLU A 104 -20.31 6.96 3.35
N LEU A 105 -19.47 6.38 4.21
CA LEU A 105 -18.61 5.23 3.93
C LEU A 105 -19.16 3.93 4.54
N ASP A 106 -20.37 3.95 5.13
CA ASP A 106 -20.94 2.76 5.75
C ASP A 106 -21.14 1.63 4.73
N GLY A 107 -20.63 0.45 5.08
CA GLY A 107 -20.63 -0.76 4.26
C GLY A 107 -19.38 -0.94 3.41
N CYS A 108 -18.51 0.07 3.29
CA CYS A 108 -17.23 -0.09 2.61
C CYS A 108 -16.25 -0.89 3.49
N THR A 109 -15.74 -2.01 3.01
CA THR A 109 -14.73 -2.81 3.71
C THR A 109 -13.31 -2.41 3.34
N ASP A 110 -13.14 -1.89 2.12
CA ASP A 110 -11.83 -1.72 1.49
C ASP A 110 -11.69 -0.29 0.94
N LEU A 111 -10.46 0.05 0.55
CA LEU A 111 -10.14 1.33 -0.06
C LEU A 111 -9.60 1.10 -1.46
N ASP A 112 -10.05 1.92 -2.40
CA ASP A 112 -9.47 1.98 -3.73
C ASP A 112 -8.98 3.38 -4.05
N PHE A 113 -7.69 3.48 -4.40
CA PHE A 113 -7.09 4.72 -4.87
C PHE A 113 -6.96 4.68 -6.38
N VAL A 114 -7.50 5.70 -7.03
CA VAL A 114 -7.17 5.99 -8.42
C VAL A 114 -5.67 6.23 -8.54
N ASN A 115 -5.10 5.93 -9.71
CA ASN A 115 -3.69 6.13 -10.04
C ASN A 115 -2.69 5.17 -9.38
N THR A 116 -3.15 4.14 -8.65
CA THR A 116 -2.32 3.01 -8.24
C THR A 116 -3.10 1.70 -8.37
N PRO A 117 -2.49 0.61 -8.85
CA PRO A 117 -3.16 -0.70 -8.84
C PRO A 117 -3.01 -1.41 -7.49
N PHE A 118 -2.22 -0.87 -6.55
CA PHE A 118 -1.88 -1.55 -5.29
C PHE A 118 -3.11 -1.88 -4.44
N THR A 119 -4.08 -0.97 -4.35
CA THR A 119 -5.30 -1.15 -3.55
C THR A 119 -6.17 -2.29 -4.05
N ASN A 120 -6.09 -2.66 -5.33
CA ASN A 120 -6.80 -3.83 -5.87
C ASN A 120 -6.28 -5.17 -5.33
N CYS A 121 -5.11 -5.18 -4.71
CA CYS A 121 -4.50 -6.37 -4.12
C CYS A 121 -4.84 -6.53 -2.63
N ILE A 122 -5.58 -5.59 -2.04
CA ILE A 122 -6.00 -5.62 -0.65
C ILE A 122 -7.50 -5.98 -0.66
N PRO A 123 -7.88 -7.15 -0.11
CA PRO A 123 -9.25 -7.67 -0.17
C PRO A 123 -10.18 -7.01 0.84
#